data_AF-A0A921SWT6-F1
#
_entry.id   AF-A0A921SWT6-F1
#
_cell.length_a   1.000
_cell.length_b   1.000
_cell.length_c   1.000
_cell.angle_alpha   90.00
_cell.angle_beta   90.00
_cell.angle_gamma   90.00
#
_symmetry.space_group_name_H-M   'P 1'
#
loop_
_entity.id
_entity.type
_entity.pdbx_description
1 polymer ?
#
loop_
_entity_poly.entity_id
_entity_poly.type
_entity_poly.pdbx_seq_one_letter_code
_entity_poly.pdbx_strand_id
1 'polypeptide(L)' 'MTERFPDVDWYCDRCGDHLNTQPGFDDHRYLWPCKECGHKSSISSANIYDSHEDYGSSSTE' A
#
# COMPACT_ATOMS: atom_id res chain seq x y z
N MET A 1 13.52 -2.81 -12.14
CA MET A 1 12.06 -2.77 -11.90
C MET A 1 11.83 -1.47 -11.18
N THR A 2 11.07 -0.57 -11.78
CA THR A 2 10.77 0.74 -11.19
C THR A 2 9.71 0.53 -10.12
N GLU A 3 9.97 0.93 -8.88
CA GLU A 3 8.96 0.91 -7.82
C GLU A 3 7.78 1.81 -8.24
N ARG A 4 6.54 1.35 -8.02
CA ARG A 4 5.33 2.13 -8.29
C ARG A 4 5.20 3.30 -7.31
N PHE A 5 5.58 3.07 -6.06
CA PHE A 5 5.54 4.03 -4.96
C PHE A 5 6.93 4.13 -4.32
N PRO A 6 7.86 4.87 -4.95
CA PRO A 6 9.16 5.12 -4.34
C PRO A 6 8.96 5.86 -3.00
N ASP A 7 9.70 5.45 -1.97
CA ASP A 7 9.66 6.02 -0.61
C ASP A 7 8.40 5.69 0.22
N VAL A 8 7.63 4.65 -0.15
CA VAL A 8 6.46 4.21 0.63
C VAL A 8 6.73 2.91 1.35
N ASP A 9 6.63 2.96 2.69
CA ASP A 9 6.72 1.80 3.56
C ASP A 9 5.35 1.17 3.81
N TRP A 10 5.25 -0.11 3.47
CA TRP A 10 4.08 -0.95 3.60
C TRP A 10 4.25 -1.92 4.76
N TYR A 11 3.24 -1.93 5.64
CA TYR A 11 3.20 -2.80 6.81
C TYR A 11 1.97 -3.70 6.74
N CYS A 12 2.08 -4.89 7.33
CA CYS A 12 0.94 -5.79 7.40
C CYS A 12 -0.13 -5.25 8.36
N ASP A 13 -1.36 -5.09 7.90
CA ASP A 13 -2.51 -4.63 8.69
C ASP A 13 -2.85 -5.54 9.88
N ARG A 14 -2.37 -6.79 9.87
CA ARG A 14 -2.65 -7.77 10.92
C ARG A 14 -1.53 -7.91 11.95
N CYS A 15 -0.29 -8.07 11.49
CA CYS A 15 0.85 -8.34 12.38
C CYS A 15 1.84 -7.17 12.48
N GLY A 16 1.72 -6.15 11.63
CA GLY A 16 2.65 -5.02 11.58
C GLY A 16 3.99 -5.33 10.90
N ASP A 17 4.14 -6.49 10.27
CA ASP A 17 5.38 -6.91 9.61
C ASP A 17 5.69 -6.05 8.37
N HIS A 18 6.98 -5.82 8.09
CA HIS A 18 7.43 -4.88 7.06
C HIS A 18 7.47 -5.53 5.68
N LEU A 19 6.45 -5.23 4.86
CA LEU A 19 6.21 -5.93 3.60
C LEU A 19 7.28 -5.63 2.54
N ASN A 20 7.85 -4.42 2.52
CA ASN A 20 8.90 -4.02 1.57
C ASN A 20 10.15 -4.90 1.66
N THR A 21 10.42 -5.46 2.84
CA THR A 21 11.57 -6.35 3.06
C THR A 21 11.30 -7.80 2.65
N GLN A 22 10.04 -8.15 2.34
CA GLN A 22 9.67 -9.51 1.99
C GLN A 22 10.16 -9.88 0.58
N PRO A 23 10.63 -11.12 0.37
CA PRO A 23 11.20 -11.54 -0.90
C PRO A 23 10.15 -11.55 -2.02
N GLY A 24 10.46 -10.83 -3.10
CA GLY A 24 9.60 -10.71 -4.28
C GLY A 24 8.44 -9.74 -4.09
N PHE A 25 8.46 -8.91 -3.04
CA PHE A 25 7.51 -7.82 -2.85
C PHE A 25 7.40 -6.98 -4.12
N ASP A 26 6.17 -6.69 -4.51
CA ASP A 26 5.84 -5.93 -5.71
C ASP A 26 4.69 -4.99 -5.39
N ASP A 27 5.04 -3.71 -5.27
CA ASP A 27 4.14 -2.62 -4.94
C ASP A 27 3.27 -2.20 -6.13
N HIS A 28 3.43 -2.80 -7.31
CA HIS A 28 2.43 -2.68 -8.38
C HIS A 28 1.18 -3.51 -8.10
N ARG A 29 1.25 -4.50 -7.20
CA ARG A 29 0.09 -5.30 -6.82
C ARG A 29 -0.78 -4.50 -5.88
N TYR A 30 -2.10 -4.58 -6.05
CA TYR A 30 -3.06 -3.94 -5.14
C TYR A 30 -3.15 -4.62 -3.77
N LEU A 31 -2.79 -5.91 -3.71
CA LEU A 31 -2.83 -6.73 -2.51
C LEU A 31 -1.54 -7.54 -2.38
N TRP A 32 -0.98 -7.55 -1.17
CA TRP A 32 0.18 -8.39 -0.84
C TRP A 32 -0.15 -9.36 0.29
N PRO A 33 0.00 -10.68 0.07
CA PRO A 33 -0.07 -11.65 1.14
C PRO A 33 1.21 -11.60 1.98
N CYS A 34 1.08 -11.15 3.23
CA CYS A 34 2.15 -11.18 4.22
C CYS A 34 2.72 -12.60 4.33
N LYS A 35 4.03 -12.73 4.16
CA LYS A 35 4.73 -14.02 4.25
C LYS A 35 4.82 -14.55 5.68
N GLU A 36 4.72 -13.68 6.67
CA GLU A 36 4.73 -14.05 8.08
C GLU A 36 3.38 -14.63 8.52
N CYS A 37 2.31 -13.83 8.46
CA CYS A 37 1.01 -14.25 9.00
C CYS A 37 0.00 -14.76 7.96
N GLY A 38 0.30 -14.63 6.66
CA GLY A 38 -0.60 -15.03 5.56
C GLY A 38 -1.75 -14.04 5.27
N HIS A 39 -1.84 -12.93 5.99
CA HIS A 39 -2.90 -11.93 5.76
C HIS A 39 -2.65 -11.12 4.49
N LYS A 40 -3.72 -10.77 3.76
CA LYS A 40 -3.63 -9.94 2.55
C LYS A 40 -3.75 -8.47 2.93
N SER A 41 -2.64 -7.74 2.89
CA SER A 41 -2.61 -6.28 3.07
C SER A 41 -2.91 -5.54 1.78
N SER A 42 -3.49 -4.36 1.92
CA SER A 42 -3.84 -3.48 0.79
C SER A 42 -2.70 -2.52 0.49
N ILE A 43 -1.98 -2.79 -0.59
CA ILE A 43 -0.89 -1.96 -1.12
C ILE A 43 -1.42 -1.18 -2.33
N SER A 44 -2.10 -0.07 -2.06
CA SER A 44 -2.75 0.75 -3.09
C SER A 44 -2.57 2.23 -2.79
N SER A 45 -2.46 3.06 -3.82
CA SER A 45 -2.35 4.52 -3.65
C SER A 45 -3.47 5.12 -2.80
N ALA A 46 -4.66 4.53 -2.84
CA ALA A 46 -5.78 4.92 -1.97
C ALA A 46 -5.50 4.75 -0.46
N ASN A 47 -4.54 3.91 -0.10
CA ASN A 47 -4.09 3.70 1.28
C ASN A 47 -2.81 4.49 1.61
N ILE A 48 -2.25 5.21 0.63
CA ILE A 48 -1.09 6.09 0.83
C ILE A 48 -1.66 7.45 1.23
N TYR A 49 -1.57 7.77 2.51
CA TYR A 49 -1.94 9.08 3.03
C TYR A 49 -0.83 10.09 2.76
N ASP A 50 -0.81 10.65 1.56
CA ASP A 50 0.17 11.68 1.18
C ASP A 50 -0.20 13.05 1.78
N SER A 51 -1.48 13.45 1.73
CA SER A 51 -2.04 14.61 2.44
C SER A 51 -3.51 14.85 2.03
N HIS A 52 -4.27 15.53 2.89
CA HIS A 52 -5.73 15.75 2.90
C HIS A 52 -6.29 16.61 1.73
N GLU A 53 -6.13 16.22 0.46
CA GLU A 53 -6.60 17.05 -0.68
C GLU A 53 -7.49 16.28 -1.69
N ASP A 54 -8.31 15.32 -1.22
CA ASP A 54 -9.42 14.76 -2.01
C ASP A 54 -10.66 14.50 -1.13
N TYR A 55 -11.16 15.56 -0.47
CA TYR A 55 -12.50 15.52 0.14
C TYR A 55 -13.47 16.52 -0.53
N GLY A 56 -13.13 17.05 -1.70
CA GLY A 56 -13.81 18.25 -2.19
C GLY A 56 -13.81 18.48 -3.70
N SER A 57 -14.06 17.46 -4.52
CA SER A 57 -14.38 17.70 -5.93
C SER A 57 -15.36 16.67 -6.51
N SER A 58 -16.57 16.66 -5.97
CA SER A 58 -17.76 16.40 -6.80
C SER A 58 -18.86 17.38 -6.42
N SER A 59 -18.69 18.61 -6.90
CA SER A 59 -19.76 19.59 -7.04
C SER A 59 -19.60 20.19 -8.43
N THR A 60 -20.02 19.45 -9.45
CA THR A 60 -20.28 19.92 -10.82
C THR A 60 -21.07 18.78 -11.47
N GLU A 61 -22.35 18.84 -11.83
CA GLU A 61 -23.42 19.85 -11.88
C GLU A 61 -24.72 19.23 -11.35
#